data_AF-A0A1G3PKV4-F1
#
_entry.id   AF-A0A1G3PKV4-F1
#
_cell.length_a   1.000
_cell.length_b   1.000
_cell.length_c   1.000
_cell.angle_alpha   90.00
_cell.angle_beta   90.00
_cell.angle_gamma   90.00
#
_symmetry.space_group_name_H-M   'P 1'
#
loop_
_entity.id
_entity.type
_entity.pdbx_description
1 polymer ?
#
loop_
_entity_poly.entity_id
_entity_poly.type
_entity_poly.pdbx_seq_one_letter_code
_entity_poly.pdbx_strand_id
1 'polypeptide(L)'
;VSDGVLTAIGTNNVLGSMDVSRHAEVEALSCATTAAGIIHLPGSILLTSHFPCMMCYHAVKWAGIRECYFIFDTNETRDYFGFEGDIDFLNDLSITNDGLQNDPRLRTIRYSSPQIDELFRNRLVQIWNDSYKTQLGGYDI
;
A
#
# COMPACT_ATOMS: atom_id res chain seq x y z
N VAL A 1 3.12 11.22 -5.43
CA VAL A 1 2.77 12.41 -6.25
C VAL A 1 3.15 13.65 -5.46
N SER A 2 3.79 14.63 -6.10
CA SER A 2 4.18 15.91 -5.49
C SER A 2 3.71 17.04 -6.42
N ASP A 3 3.00 18.03 -5.89
CA ASP A 3 2.44 19.16 -6.67
C ASP A 3 1.65 18.72 -7.93
N GLY A 4 0.88 17.65 -7.80
CA GLY A 4 0.09 17.08 -8.91
C GLY A 4 0.90 16.29 -9.94
N VAL A 5 2.22 16.17 -9.76
CA VAL A 5 3.13 15.44 -10.66
C VAL A 5 3.48 14.07 -10.09
N LEU A 6 3.45 13.05 -10.94
CA LEU A 6 3.92 11.71 -10.59
C LEU A 6 5.46 11.72 -10.52
N THR A 7 5.99 11.52 -9.32
CA THR A 7 7.44 11.57 -9.06
C THR A 7 8.11 10.20 -9.03
N ALA A 8 7.37 9.14 -8.65
CA ALA A 8 7.87 7.77 -8.59
C ALA A 8 6.70 6.78 -8.64
N ILE A 9 7.02 5.55 -9.03
CA ILE A 9 6.13 4.39 -9.01
C ILE A 9 6.90 3.25 -8.35
N GLY A 10 6.20 2.43 -7.55
CA GLY A 10 6.73 1.20 -6.99
C GLY A 10 5.75 0.06 -7.20
N THR A 11 6.28 -1.15 -7.35
CA THR A 11 5.53 -2.40 -7.40
C THR A 11 6.10 -3.35 -6.36
N ASN A 12 5.28 -4.25 -5.80
CA ASN A 12 5.80 -5.27 -4.91
C ASN A 12 6.89 -6.06 -5.64
N ASN A 13 8.05 -6.20 -5.00
CA ASN A 13 9.20 -6.91 -5.52
C ASN A 13 9.77 -7.88 -4.47
N VAL A 14 8.96 -8.33 -3.51
CA VAL A 14 9.42 -9.22 -2.41
C VAL A 14 10.04 -10.48 -2.97
N LEU A 15 9.30 -11.18 -3.85
CA LEU A 15 9.79 -12.42 -4.46
C LEU A 15 10.92 -12.19 -5.46
N GLY A 16 10.85 -11.11 -6.24
CA GLY A 16 11.85 -10.80 -7.27
C GLY A 16 13.20 -10.36 -6.69
N SER A 17 13.20 -9.77 -5.49
CA SER A 17 14.40 -9.29 -4.80
C SER A 17 14.88 -10.19 -3.66
N MET A 18 14.05 -11.13 -3.20
CA MET A 18 14.27 -11.90 -1.97
C MET A 18 14.44 -11.00 -0.72
N ASP A 19 13.80 -9.84 -0.71
CA ASP A 19 13.76 -8.90 0.41
C ASP A 19 12.31 -8.62 0.81
N VAL A 20 11.95 -9.09 2.00
CA VAL A 20 10.59 -9.00 2.59
C VAL A 20 10.11 -7.55 2.74
N SER A 21 11.01 -6.57 2.75
CA SER A 21 10.65 -5.15 2.88
C SER A 21 10.20 -4.51 1.56
N ARG A 22 10.38 -5.18 0.41
CA ARG A 22 10.17 -4.60 -0.94
C ARG A 22 8.70 -4.57 -1.37
N HIS A 23 7.85 -3.99 -0.53
CA HIS A 23 6.47 -3.67 -0.84
C HIS A 23 6.39 -2.48 -1.81
N ALA A 24 5.26 -2.37 -2.52
CA ALA A 24 5.07 -1.34 -3.54
C ALA A 24 5.28 0.09 -2.99
N GLU A 25 4.81 0.35 -1.78
CA GLU A 25 4.96 1.64 -1.10
C GLU A 25 6.43 1.92 -0.74
N VAL A 26 7.16 0.92 -0.24
CA VAL A 26 8.57 1.08 0.13
C VAL A 26 9.42 1.31 -1.12
N GLU A 27 9.14 0.58 -2.20
CA GLU A 27 9.79 0.78 -3.49
C GLU A 27 9.49 2.18 -4.07
N ALA A 28 8.24 2.64 -4.01
CA ALA A 28 7.87 3.97 -4.47
C ALA A 28 8.58 5.08 -3.68
N LEU A 29 8.66 4.93 -2.35
CA LEU A 29 9.41 5.85 -1.49
C LEU A 29 10.90 5.83 -1.78
N SER A 30 11.50 4.64 -1.96
CA SER A 30 12.91 4.48 -2.32
C SER A 30 13.24 5.18 -3.63
N CYS A 31 12.41 4.96 -4.67
CA CYS A 31 12.54 5.65 -5.95
C CYS A 31 12.40 7.17 -5.81
N ALA A 32 11.38 7.65 -5.09
CA ALA A 32 11.12 9.08 -4.92
C ALA A 32 12.26 9.79 -4.17
N THR A 33 12.70 9.22 -3.04
CA THR A 33 13.79 9.78 -2.22
C THR A 33 15.13 9.76 -2.95
N THR A 34 15.42 8.69 -3.69
CA THR A 34 16.62 8.60 -4.53
C THR A 34 16.61 9.67 -5.62
N ALA A 35 15.49 9.81 -6.35
CA ALA A 35 15.35 10.82 -7.40
C ALA A 35 15.45 12.26 -6.87
N ALA A 36 14.92 12.51 -5.68
CA ALA A 36 14.94 13.82 -5.05
C ALA A 36 16.25 14.13 -4.28
N GLY A 37 17.10 13.13 -4.02
CA GLY A 37 18.31 13.27 -3.22
C GLY A 37 18.06 13.62 -1.75
N ILE A 38 16.85 13.36 -1.24
CA ILE A 38 16.40 13.68 0.12
C ILE A 38 15.55 12.54 0.67
N ILE A 39 15.51 12.38 1.99
CA ILE A 39 14.77 11.29 2.65
C ILE A 39 13.35 11.68 3.08
N HIS A 40 13.02 12.97 3.10
CA HIS A 40 11.70 13.47 3.43
C HIS A 40 11.04 14.04 2.17
N LEU A 41 9.76 13.73 1.97
CA LEU A 41 8.92 14.10 0.84
C LEU A 41 7.70 14.93 1.33
N PRO A 42 7.92 16.05 2.06
CA PRO A 42 6.81 16.86 2.57
C PRO A 42 5.94 17.38 1.43
N GLY A 43 4.64 17.50 1.68
CA GLY A 43 3.67 17.96 0.66
C GLY A 43 3.36 16.93 -0.43
N SER A 44 4.07 15.80 -0.47
CA SER A 44 3.70 14.68 -1.34
C SER A 44 2.53 13.90 -0.77
N ILE A 45 1.78 13.25 -1.66
CA ILE A 45 0.76 12.25 -1.33
C ILE A 45 1.18 10.88 -1.87
N LEU A 46 0.81 9.83 -1.15
CA LEU A 46 0.92 8.45 -1.62
C LEU A 46 -0.41 7.99 -2.21
N LEU A 47 -0.35 7.29 -3.34
CA LEU A 47 -1.46 6.54 -3.91
C LEU A 47 -1.03 5.06 -3.91
N THR A 48 -1.83 4.19 -3.31
CA THR A 48 -1.55 2.74 -3.26
C THR A 48 -2.83 1.95 -3.56
N SER A 49 -2.69 0.72 -4.05
CA SER A 49 -3.86 -0.13 -4.33
C SER A 49 -4.48 -0.69 -3.05
N HIS A 50 -3.67 -1.05 -2.05
CA HIS A 50 -4.12 -1.62 -0.79
C HIS A 50 -3.90 -0.64 0.35
N PHE A 51 -4.68 -0.75 1.42
CA PHE A 51 -4.34 -0.07 2.67
C PHE A 51 -2.90 -0.46 3.09
N PRO A 52 -2.00 0.50 3.37
CA PRO A 52 -0.61 0.19 3.68
C PRO A 52 -0.49 -0.72 4.90
N CYS A 53 0.28 -1.80 4.79
CA CYS A 53 0.70 -2.59 5.95
C CYS A 53 1.49 -1.71 6.94
N MET A 54 1.63 -2.09 8.20
CA MET A 54 2.22 -1.30 9.27
C MET A 54 3.67 -0.92 9.00
N MET A 55 4.44 -1.77 8.32
CA MET A 55 5.76 -1.41 7.81
C MET A 55 5.68 -0.22 6.84
N CYS A 56 4.84 -0.31 5.81
CA CYS A 56 4.65 0.73 4.79
C CYS A 56 4.04 2.00 5.40
N TYR A 57 3.04 1.86 6.25
CA TYR A 57 2.36 2.92 6.97
C TYR A 57 3.36 3.78 7.75
N HIS A 58 4.27 3.14 8.50
CA HIS A 58 5.34 3.84 9.19
C HIS A 58 6.40 4.41 8.26
N ALA A 59 6.78 3.72 7.18
CA ALA A 59 7.73 4.24 6.19
C ALA A 59 7.24 5.53 5.53
N VAL A 60 5.95 5.60 5.20
CA VAL A 60 5.28 6.80 4.65
C VAL A 60 5.36 7.96 5.64
N LYS A 61 5.08 7.69 6.92
CA LYS A 61 5.22 8.69 8.00
C LYS A 61 6.66 9.16 8.17
N TRP A 62 7.62 8.25 8.11
CA TRP A 62 9.05 8.57 8.17
C TRP A 62 9.51 9.44 7.00
N ALA A 63 8.97 9.19 5.81
CA ALA A 63 9.18 10.05 4.65
C ALA A 63 8.47 11.42 4.78
N GLY A 64 7.73 11.70 5.86
CA GLY A 64 7.06 13.00 6.05
C GLY A 64 5.82 13.21 5.17
N ILE A 65 5.33 12.16 4.52
CA ILE A 65 4.04 12.17 3.80
C ILE A 65 2.91 12.13 4.82
N ARG A 66 1.92 12.99 4.64
CA ARG A 66 0.79 13.16 5.58
C ARG A 66 -0.55 12.70 5.02
N GLU A 67 -0.60 12.29 3.76
CA GLU A 67 -1.82 11.92 3.07
C GLU A 67 -1.59 10.72 2.15
N CYS A 68 -2.41 9.70 2.33
CA CYS A 68 -2.35 8.45 1.60
C CYS A 68 -3.75 8.07 1.10
N TYR A 69 -3.87 7.78 -0.19
CA TYR A 69 -5.09 7.24 -0.78
C TYR A 69 -4.92 5.77 -1.10
N PHE A 70 -5.92 4.98 -0.77
CA PHE A 70 -5.94 3.53 -1.02
C PHE A 70 -7.28 3.08 -1.64
N ILE A 71 -7.29 1.92 -2.29
CA ILE A 71 -8.49 1.40 -2.99
C ILE A 71 -9.14 0.28 -2.18
N PHE A 72 -8.37 -0.77 -1.87
CA PHE A 72 -8.81 -1.92 -1.10
C PHE A 72 -8.45 -1.74 0.37
N ASP A 73 -9.44 -1.84 1.26
CA ASP A 73 -9.14 -1.93 2.70
C ASP A 73 -8.54 -3.31 3.07
N THR A 74 -8.13 -3.47 4.33
CA THR A 74 -7.50 -4.72 4.80
C THR A 74 -8.41 -5.94 4.62
N ASN A 75 -9.71 -5.79 4.86
CA ASN A 75 -10.65 -6.91 4.69
C ASN A 75 -10.82 -7.26 3.21
N GLU A 76 -10.95 -6.26 2.34
CA GLU A 76 -11.02 -6.48 0.90
C GLU A 76 -9.75 -7.10 0.34
N THR A 77 -8.60 -6.71 0.87
CA THR A 77 -7.30 -7.28 0.49
C THR A 77 -7.26 -8.77 0.81
N ARG A 78 -7.70 -9.16 2.01
CA ARG A 78 -7.87 -10.57 2.38
C ARG A 78 -8.88 -11.27 1.47
N ASP A 79 -10.07 -10.71 1.31
CA ASP A 79 -11.19 -11.41 0.66
C ASP A 79 -10.95 -11.60 -0.85
N TYR A 80 -10.38 -10.60 -1.54
CA TYR A 80 -10.11 -10.68 -2.98
C TYR A 80 -8.76 -11.32 -3.30
N PHE A 81 -7.73 -11.08 -2.48
CA PHE A 81 -6.35 -11.44 -2.83
C PHE A 81 -5.77 -12.55 -1.95
N GLY A 82 -6.36 -12.82 -0.79
CA GLY A 82 -5.89 -13.85 0.14
C GLY A 82 -4.78 -13.39 1.08
N PHE A 83 -4.48 -12.09 1.12
CA PHE A 83 -3.44 -11.54 2.00
C PHE A 83 -4.04 -11.04 3.31
N GLU A 84 -3.66 -11.64 4.43
CA GLU A 84 -4.19 -11.28 5.75
C GLU A 84 -3.58 -9.97 6.30
N GLY A 85 -2.39 -9.60 5.82
CA GLY A 85 -1.70 -8.37 6.23
C GLY A 85 -1.37 -8.37 7.73
N ASP A 86 -1.54 -7.22 8.38
CA ASP A 86 -1.13 -7.04 9.79
C ASP A 86 -2.28 -7.18 10.80
N ILE A 87 -3.38 -7.84 10.45
CA ILE A 87 -4.55 -7.94 11.34
C ILE A 87 -4.12 -8.52 12.71
N ASP A 88 -3.36 -9.61 12.71
CA ASP A 88 -2.90 -10.25 13.93
C ASP A 88 -1.90 -9.38 14.71
N PHE A 89 -0.94 -8.75 14.02
CA PHE A 89 0.01 -7.83 14.62
C PHE A 89 -0.68 -6.63 15.29
N LEU A 90 -1.69 -6.06 14.64
CA LEU A 90 -2.48 -4.96 15.19
C LEU A 90 -3.26 -5.41 16.43
N ASN A 91 -3.85 -6.62 16.40
CA ASN A 91 -4.55 -7.20 17.54
C ASN A 91 -3.61 -7.46 18.72
N ASP A 92 -2.43 -8.03 18.48
CA ASP A 92 -1.40 -8.30 19.50
C ASP A 92 -0.98 -7.02 20.25
N LEU A 93 -0.91 -5.90 19.53
CA LEU A 93 -0.58 -4.59 20.08
C LEU A 93 -1.80 -3.79 20.55
N SER A 94 -3.01 -4.36 20.45
CA SER A 94 -4.27 -3.67 20.76
C SER A 94 -4.44 -2.35 20.00
N ILE A 95 -3.93 -2.27 18.77
CA ILE A 95 -4.10 -1.14 17.87
C ILE A 95 -5.43 -1.32 17.13
N THR A 96 -6.36 -0.39 17.35
CA THR A 96 -7.67 -0.44 16.71
C THR A 96 -7.67 0.29 15.37
N ASN A 97 -8.59 -0.11 14.48
CA ASN A 97 -8.86 0.62 13.24
C ASN A 97 -9.24 2.09 13.51
N ASP A 98 -9.94 2.39 14.62
CA ASP A 98 -10.23 3.76 15.02
C ASP A 98 -8.95 4.55 15.33
N GLY A 99 -7.98 3.93 16.02
CA GLY A 99 -6.68 4.53 16.28
C GLY A 99 -5.89 4.84 15.00
N LEU A 100 -5.99 3.98 13.98
CA LEU A 100 -5.35 4.21 12.68
C LEU A 100 -6.08 5.30 11.87
N GLN A 101 -7.42 5.29 11.85
CA GLN A 101 -8.22 6.30 11.13
C GLN A 101 -8.05 7.71 11.72
N ASN A 102 -7.78 7.80 13.02
CA ASN A 102 -7.59 9.06 13.73
C ASN A 102 -6.11 9.46 13.93
N ASP A 103 -5.17 8.84 13.21
CA ASP A 103 -3.75 9.17 13.32
C ASP A 103 -3.47 10.62 12.82
N PRO A 104 -3.01 11.53 13.70
CA PRO A 104 -2.77 12.93 13.32
C PRO A 104 -1.57 13.11 12.38
N ARG A 105 -0.74 12.07 12.19
CA ARG A 105 0.48 12.13 11.37
C ARG A 105 0.30 11.57 9.96
N LEU A 106 -0.74 10.77 9.71
CA LEU A 106 -1.04 10.25 8.38
C LEU A 106 -2.54 10.11 8.19
N ARG A 107 -3.10 10.91 7.29
CA ARG A 107 -4.49 10.82 6.88
C ARG A 107 -4.63 9.76 5.78
N THR A 108 -5.30 8.66 6.07
CA THR A 108 -5.63 7.63 5.08
C THR A 108 -7.03 7.81 4.53
N ILE A 109 -7.18 7.83 3.21
CA ILE A 109 -8.45 8.09 2.53
C ILE A 109 -8.72 6.95 1.56
N ARG A 110 -9.84 6.26 1.74
CA ARG A 110 -10.30 5.30 0.74
C ARG A 110 -10.82 6.06 -0.48
N TYR A 111 -10.28 5.77 -1.65
CA TYR A 111 -10.68 6.40 -2.90
C TYR A 111 -11.50 5.41 -3.75
N SER A 112 -12.57 5.92 -4.34
CA SER A 112 -13.39 5.18 -5.30
C SER A 112 -13.90 6.11 -6.38
N SER A 113 -13.97 5.58 -7.60
CA SER A 113 -14.60 6.18 -8.76
C SER A 113 -15.02 5.06 -9.71
N PRO A 114 -15.95 5.31 -10.65
CA PRO A 114 -16.33 4.29 -11.64
C PRO A 114 -15.15 3.69 -12.41
N GLN A 115 -14.14 4.53 -12.73
CA GLN A 115 -12.93 4.09 -13.42
C GLN A 115 -12.04 3.22 -12.53
N ILE A 116 -11.92 3.55 -11.24
CA ILE A 116 -11.17 2.73 -10.28
C ILE A 116 -11.86 1.38 -10.07
N ASP A 117 -13.19 1.37 -9.96
CA ASP A 117 -13.94 0.13 -9.81
C ASP A 117 -13.78 -0.76 -11.05
N GLU A 118 -13.85 -0.18 -12.26
CA GLU A 118 -13.60 -0.93 -13.51
C GLU A 118 -12.17 -1.51 -13.57
N LEU A 119 -11.15 -0.69 -13.29
CA LEU A 119 -9.76 -1.10 -13.45
C LEU A 119 -9.28 -2.03 -12.33
N PHE A 120 -9.61 -1.73 -11.09
CA PHE A 120 -9.08 -2.46 -9.93
C PHE A 120 -10.05 -3.54 -9.46
N ARG A 121 -11.32 -3.22 -9.22
CA ARG A 121 -12.26 -4.19 -8.64
C ARG A 121 -12.71 -5.24 -9.66
N ASN A 122 -12.88 -4.86 -10.92
CA ASN A 122 -13.29 -5.81 -11.96
C ASN A 122 -12.08 -6.44 -12.64
N ARG A 123 -11.21 -5.63 -13.27
CA ARG A 123 -10.11 -6.19 -14.08
C ARG A 123 -8.96 -6.77 -13.25
N LEU A 124 -8.43 -6.04 -12.27
CA LEU A 124 -7.28 -6.53 -11.49
C LEU A 124 -7.63 -7.77 -10.67
N VAL A 125 -8.78 -7.77 -9.99
CA VAL A 125 -9.25 -8.96 -9.23
C VAL A 125 -9.46 -10.16 -10.16
N GLN A 126 -10.00 -9.96 -11.37
CA GLN A 126 -10.11 -11.03 -12.35
C GLN A 126 -8.73 -11.58 -12.74
N ILE A 127 -7.79 -10.69 -13.13
CA ILE A 127 -6.42 -11.09 -13.49
C ILE A 127 -5.75 -11.85 -12.35
N TRP A 128 -5.93 -11.40 -11.10
CA TRP A 128 -5.41 -12.06 -9.92
C TRP A 128 -5.88 -13.52 -9.81
N ASN A 129 -7.20 -13.72 -9.90
CA ASN A 129 -7.81 -15.04 -9.80
C ASN A 129 -7.42 -15.96 -10.96
N ASP A 130 -7.35 -15.41 -12.19
CA ASP A 130 -7.07 -16.20 -13.39
C ASP A 130 -5.58 -16.58 -13.49
N SER A 131 -4.67 -15.72 -13.04
CA SER A 131 -3.24 -15.82 -13.39
C SER A 131 -2.28 -15.95 -12.21
N TYR A 132 -2.54 -15.28 -11.08
CA TYR A 132 -1.55 -15.14 -10.01
C TYR A 132 -1.79 -16.10 -8.84
N LYS A 133 -3.06 -16.25 -8.41
CA LYS A 133 -3.42 -17.12 -7.28
C LYS A 133 -3.02 -18.59 -7.52
N THR A 134 -2.94 -19.02 -8.76
CA THR A 134 -2.54 -20.37 -9.17
C THR A 134 -1.02 -20.57 -9.22
N GLN A 135 -0.23 -19.49 -9.34
CA GLN A 135 1.24 -19.57 -9.51
C GLN A 135 2.02 -19.38 -8.20
N LEU A 136 1.47 -18.67 -7.22
CA LEU A 136 2.18 -18.29 -5.99
C LEU A 136 2.34 -19.39 -4.94
N GLY A 137 1.79 -20.59 -5.18
CA GLY A 137 2.13 -21.79 -4.41
C GLY A 137 2.01 -21.63 -2.89
N GLY A 138 0.86 -21.16 -2.39
CA GLY A 138 0.50 -21.21 -0.97
C GLY A 138 1.35 -20.37 0.00
N TYR A 139 2.21 -19.47 -0.50
CA TYR A 139 2.78 -18.45 0.36
C TYR A 139 1.70 -17.40 0.64
N ASP A 140 1.20 -17.39 1.88
CA ASP A 140 0.53 -16.23 2.45
C ASP A 140 1.60 -15.13 2.60
N ILE A 141 1.50 -14.10 1.76
CA ILE A 141 2.35 -12.89 1.83
C ILE A 141 1.60 -11.80 2.59
#